data_AF-A0A1Y3NDH4-F1
#
_entry.id   AF-A0A1Y3NDH4-F1
#
_cell.length_a   1.000
_cell.length_b   1.000
_cell.length_c   1.000
_cell.angle_alpha   90.00
_cell.angle_beta   90.00
_cell.angle_gamma   90.00
#
_symmetry.space_group_name_H-M   'P 1'
#
loop_
_entity.id
_entity.type
_entity.pdbx_description
1 polymer ?
#
loop_
_entity_poly.entity_id
_entity_poly.type
_entity_poly.pdbx_seq_one_letter_code
_entity_poly.pdbx_strand_id
1 'polypeptide(L)'
;MKFILPITLVASTLLSNVKADIWHPKPGPTWDYLLGAKEKIIQESDKDVVTFDLELAKKMVPIFHNRGQKAVCYFAGGVTDGKPDKQKFIDAGLVLEGGDGWGNKPLNIKNKKKLQPLLRDRFRRAYQYGCDAVKVDCIDVYNYTKKISRDDVFVFAKWLAETAHEENISIGLKNVATISEKLQPYFDFAVVESCAKSPNVCDYYKAFTNNNKAVFIVHYGDLGWGLSGSSFKTLKKEQGNRGFTCVLSAKQNLNTHSINYN
;
A
#
# COMPACT_ATOMS: atom_id res chain seq x y z
N MET A 1 -64.60 -31.40 -9.54
CA MET A 1 -63.21 -31.50 -10.03
C MET A 1 -62.43 -30.30 -9.51
N LYS A 2 -61.50 -30.50 -8.57
CA LYS A 2 -60.64 -29.43 -8.03
C LYS A 2 -59.38 -29.35 -8.91
N PHE A 3 -59.24 -28.28 -9.68
CA PHE A 3 -58.00 -27.99 -10.40
C PHE A 3 -57.05 -27.24 -9.45
N ILE A 4 -55.94 -27.90 -9.10
CA ILE A 4 -54.81 -27.26 -8.40
C ILE A 4 -53.81 -26.89 -9.49
N LEU A 5 -53.63 -25.59 -9.75
CA LEU A 5 -52.50 -25.11 -10.55
C LEU A 5 -51.21 -25.16 -9.69
N PRO A 6 -50.09 -25.70 -10.20
CA PRO A 6 -48.81 -25.54 -9.56
C PRO A 6 -48.26 -24.14 -9.85
N ILE A 7 -48.02 -23.35 -8.80
CA ILE A 7 -47.26 -22.10 -8.88
C ILE A 7 -45.79 -22.49 -8.93
N THR A 8 -45.20 -22.50 -10.13
CA THR A 8 -43.76 -22.64 -10.31
C THR A 8 -43.09 -21.31 -9.97
N LEU A 9 -42.50 -21.22 -8.78
CA LEU A 9 -41.70 -20.06 -8.38
C LEU A 9 -40.33 -20.15 -9.09
N VAL A 10 -40.19 -19.46 -10.22
CA VAL A 10 -38.89 -19.28 -10.89
C VAL A 10 -38.12 -18.22 -10.09
N ALA A 11 -37.31 -18.68 -9.14
CA ALA A 11 -36.31 -17.83 -8.48
C ALA A 11 -35.18 -17.54 -9.48
N SER A 12 -35.34 -16.47 -10.25
CA SER A 12 -34.29 -15.97 -11.14
C SER A 12 -33.22 -15.30 -10.28
N THR A 13 -32.17 -16.04 -9.93
CA THR A 13 -30.97 -15.48 -9.32
C THR A 13 -30.26 -14.62 -10.36
N LEU A 14 -30.58 -13.32 -10.37
CA LEU A 14 -29.71 -12.32 -10.99
C LEU A 14 -28.38 -12.34 -10.23
N LEU A 15 -27.41 -13.10 -10.74
CA LEU A 15 -26.00 -12.92 -10.43
C LEU A 15 -25.59 -11.57 -11.03
N SER A 16 -25.92 -10.48 -10.33
CA SER A 16 -25.24 -9.22 -10.54
C SER A 16 -23.78 -9.48 -10.20
N ASN A 17 -22.93 -9.59 -11.22
CA ASN A 17 -21.49 -9.34 -11.09
C ASN A 17 -21.35 -7.88 -10.64
N VAL A 18 -21.58 -7.63 -9.36
CA VAL A 18 -21.16 -6.40 -8.71
C VAL A 18 -19.64 -6.47 -8.79
N LYS A 19 -19.06 -5.87 -9.83
CA LYS A 19 -17.67 -5.45 -9.76
C LYS A 19 -17.60 -4.63 -8.48
N ALA A 20 -16.91 -5.14 -7.46
CA ALA A 20 -16.60 -4.33 -6.30
C ALA A 20 -15.86 -3.11 -6.85
N ASP A 21 -16.44 -1.92 -6.69
CA ASP A 21 -15.79 -0.70 -7.13
C ASP A 21 -14.42 -0.61 -6.47
N ILE A 22 -13.40 -0.28 -7.27
CA ILE A 22 -12.04 -0.05 -6.76
C ILE A 22 -12.13 0.95 -5.61
N TRP A 23 -11.54 0.61 -4.47
CA TRP A 23 -11.59 1.47 -3.29
C TRP A 23 -10.70 2.70 -3.48
N HIS A 24 -11.30 3.88 -3.45
CA HIS A 24 -10.60 5.17 -3.51
C HIS A 24 -10.69 5.82 -2.12
N PRO A 25 -9.69 5.63 -1.24
CA PRO A 25 -9.73 6.22 0.09
C PRO A 25 -9.65 7.74 0.02
N LYS A 26 -10.58 8.41 0.68
CA LYS A 26 -10.58 9.86 0.90
C LYS A 26 -9.77 10.21 2.15
N PRO A 27 -9.29 11.47 2.28
CA PRO A 27 -8.68 11.95 3.52
C PRO A 27 -9.56 11.70 4.76
N GLY A 28 -8.93 11.45 5.91
CA GLY A 28 -9.61 11.33 7.21
C GLY A 28 -9.61 9.98 7.95
N PRO A 29 -9.48 8.78 7.32
CA PRO A 29 -9.51 7.55 8.09
C PRO A 29 -8.29 7.43 9.00
N THR A 30 -8.48 6.84 10.18
CA THR A 30 -7.40 6.42 11.06
C THR A 30 -6.66 5.22 10.49
N TRP A 31 -5.38 5.08 10.83
CA TRP A 31 -4.50 4.11 10.18
C TRP A 31 -3.55 3.40 11.14
N ASP A 32 -3.35 2.10 10.89
CA ASP A 32 -2.29 1.30 11.52
C ASP A 32 -1.37 0.70 10.46
N TYR A 33 -0.06 0.79 10.70
CA TYR A 33 0.97 0.30 9.78
C TYR A 33 1.84 -0.75 10.47
N LEU A 34 1.54 -2.03 10.19
CA LEU A 34 1.90 -3.17 11.03
C LEU A 34 2.66 -4.27 10.25
N LEU A 35 3.72 -3.88 9.52
CA LEU A 35 4.43 -4.80 8.63
C LEU A 35 5.29 -5.85 9.37
N GLY A 36 5.82 -5.51 10.55
CA GLY A 36 6.64 -6.43 11.36
C GLY A 36 5.94 -6.89 12.63
N ALA A 37 4.63 -6.65 12.74
CA ALA A 37 3.83 -7.04 13.89
C ALA A 37 3.48 -8.53 13.84
N LYS A 38 3.31 -9.13 15.01
CA LYS A 38 2.78 -10.48 15.13
C LYS A 38 1.29 -10.48 14.81
N GLU A 39 0.77 -11.62 14.35
CA GLU A 39 -0.64 -11.80 14.00
C GLU A 39 -1.62 -11.29 15.06
N LYS A 40 -1.36 -11.58 16.35
CA LYS A 40 -2.20 -11.12 17.46
C LYS A 40 -2.34 -9.59 17.49
N ILE A 41 -1.23 -8.87 17.34
CA ILE A 41 -1.21 -7.40 17.32
C ILE A 41 -1.96 -6.88 16.09
N ILE A 42 -1.74 -7.47 14.92
CA ILE A 42 -2.45 -7.09 13.68
C ILE A 42 -3.97 -7.25 13.87
N GLN A 43 -4.40 -8.39 14.40
CA GLN A 43 -5.81 -8.71 14.65
C GLN A 43 -6.48 -7.77 15.67
N GLU A 44 -5.72 -7.22 16.61
CA GLU A 44 -6.21 -6.32 17.67
C GLU A 44 -6.37 -4.86 17.21
N SER A 45 -5.96 -4.52 15.98
CA SER A 45 -6.11 -3.15 15.47
C SER A 45 -7.57 -2.69 15.44
N ASP A 46 -7.79 -1.48 15.93
CA ASP A 46 -9.07 -0.77 16.01
C ASP A 46 -9.17 0.41 15.01
N LYS A 47 -8.22 0.51 14.07
CA LYS A 47 -8.13 1.61 13.09
C LYS A 47 -8.98 1.35 11.85
N ASP A 48 -9.44 2.41 11.20
CA ASP A 48 -10.27 2.31 9.99
C ASP A 48 -9.56 1.58 8.86
N VAL A 49 -8.25 1.80 8.73
CA VAL A 49 -7.39 1.18 7.71
C VAL A 49 -6.22 0.48 8.39
N VAL A 50 -5.96 -0.77 8.01
CA VAL A 50 -4.83 -1.56 8.53
C VAL A 50 -3.94 -2.00 7.37
N THR A 51 -2.67 -1.63 7.41
CA THR A 51 -1.66 -2.05 6.44
C THR A 51 -0.73 -3.11 7.04
N PHE A 52 -0.65 -4.27 6.40
CA PHE A 52 0.09 -5.42 6.90
C PHE A 52 0.57 -6.32 5.74
N ASP A 53 1.42 -7.31 6.01
CA ASP A 53 2.02 -8.13 4.96
C ASP A 53 0.97 -9.01 4.22
N LEU A 54 1.08 -9.04 2.88
CA LEU A 54 0.22 -9.85 1.99
C LEU A 54 0.12 -11.32 2.40
N GLU A 55 1.17 -11.90 2.97
CA GLU A 55 1.16 -13.32 3.35
C GLU A 55 0.19 -13.62 4.51
N LEU A 56 -0.25 -12.59 5.25
CA LEU A 56 -1.28 -12.72 6.29
C LEU A 56 -2.69 -12.37 5.80
N ALA A 57 -2.84 -11.87 4.57
CA ALA A 57 -4.10 -11.33 4.04
C ALA A 57 -5.26 -12.32 4.11
N LYS A 58 -5.04 -13.56 3.67
CA LYS A 58 -6.08 -14.61 3.67
C LYS A 58 -6.70 -14.85 5.05
N LYS A 59 -5.93 -14.64 6.13
CA LYS A 59 -6.40 -14.79 7.52
C LYS A 59 -6.99 -13.50 8.07
N MET A 60 -6.35 -12.36 7.80
CA MET A 60 -6.65 -11.09 8.47
C MET A 60 -7.79 -10.31 7.83
N VAL A 61 -7.89 -10.31 6.49
CA VAL A 61 -8.89 -9.52 5.77
C VAL A 61 -10.32 -9.81 6.25
N PRO A 62 -10.78 -11.08 6.40
CA PRO A 62 -12.15 -11.34 6.87
C PRO A 62 -12.45 -10.75 8.26
N ILE A 63 -11.45 -10.70 9.14
CA ILE A 63 -11.59 -10.14 10.49
C ILE A 63 -11.83 -8.64 10.41
N PHE A 64 -11.04 -7.94 9.59
CA PHE A 64 -11.16 -6.49 9.39
C PHE A 64 -12.47 -6.11 8.71
N HIS A 65 -12.85 -6.84 7.65
CA HIS A 65 -14.10 -6.59 6.94
C HIS A 65 -15.34 -6.80 7.82
N ASN A 66 -15.33 -7.80 8.70
CA ASN A 66 -16.42 -8.02 9.66
C ASN A 66 -16.57 -6.87 10.69
N ARG A 67 -15.54 -6.03 10.85
CA ARG A 67 -15.56 -4.82 11.69
C ARG A 67 -15.74 -3.53 10.88
N GLY A 68 -15.95 -3.63 9.57
CA GLY A 68 -16.05 -2.47 8.67
C GLY A 68 -14.72 -1.78 8.37
N GLN A 69 -13.59 -2.38 8.76
CA GLN A 69 -12.25 -1.84 8.50
C GLN A 69 -11.79 -2.19 7.08
N LYS A 70 -10.77 -1.47 6.60
CA LYS A 70 -10.14 -1.65 5.29
C LYS A 70 -8.75 -2.25 5.41
N ALA A 71 -8.43 -3.19 4.52
CA ALA A 71 -7.16 -3.91 4.51
C ALA A 71 -6.27 -3.50 3.34
N VAL A 72 -5.06 -3.02 3.64
CA VAL A 72 -4.02 -2.69 2.65
C VAL A 72 -2.90 -3.71 2.73
N CYS A 73 -2.72 -4.51 1.69
CA CYS A 73 -1.78 -5.62 1.69
C CYS A 73 -0.41 -5.21 1.11
N TYR A 74 0.64 -5.46 1.88
CA TYR A 74 2.01 -5.05 1.56
C TYR A 74 2.81 -6.15 0.83
N PHE A 75 3.58 -5.71 -0.16
CA PHE A 75 4.72 -6.45 -0.71
C PHE A 75 5.76 -5.50 -1.32
N ALA A 76 6.98 -5.98 -1.55
CA ALA A 76 7.99 -5.20 -2.28
C ALA A 76 7.85 -5.42 -3.80
N GLY A 77 7.96 -4.36 -4.59
CA GLY A 77 7.87 -4.43 -6.06
C GLY A 77 9.17 -4.12 -6.78
N GLY A 78 10.05 -3.33 -6.16
CA GLY A 78 11.31 -2.90 -6.76
C GLY A 78 12.57 -3.61 -6.24
N VAL A 79 12.42 -4.46 -5.23
CA VAL A 79 13.48 -5.35 -4.72
C VAL A 79 12.91 -6.76 -4.55
N THR A 80 13.78 -7.76 -4.49
CA THR A 80 13.40 -9.08 -3.98
C THR A 80 12.90 -8.95 -2.55
N ASP A 81 12.04 -9.84 -2.08
CA ASP A 81 11.67 -9.91 -0.67
C ASP A 81 11.72 -11.36 -0.18
N GLY A 82 11.37 -11.59 1.08
CA GLY A 82 11.31 -12.92 1.69
C GLY A 82 10.08 -13.74 1.30
N LYS A 83 9.31 -13.34 0.28
CA LYS A 83 8.06 -14.02 -0.06
C LYS A 83 8.30 -15.35 -0.80
N PRO A 84 7.34 -16.30 -0.74
CA PRO A 84 7.52 -17.65 -1.30
C PRO A 84 7.84 -17.68 -2.80
N ASP A 85 7.46 -16.65 -3.56
CA ASP A 85 7.68 -16.52 -5.00
C ASP A 85 9.04 -15.89 -5.37
N LYS A 86 9.89 -15.55 -4.40
CA LYS A 86 11.21 -14.93 -4.63
C LYS A 86 12.04 -15.64 -5.71
N GLN A 87 12.06 -16.98 -5.70
CA GLN A 87 12.84 -17.76 -6.66
C GLN A 87 12.43 -17.49 -8.11
N LYS A 88 11.14 -17.23 -8.38
CA LYS A 88 10.66 -16.90 -9.74
C LYS A 88 11.29 -15.63 -10.29
N PHE A 89 11.58 -14.63 -9.44
CA PHE A 89 12.26 -13.39 -9.85
C PHE A 89 13.74 -13.65 -10.16
N ILE A 90 14.38 -14.55 -9.42
CA ILE A 90 15.76 -14.99 -9.64
C ILE A 90 15.85 -15.75 -10.97
N ASP A 91 15.01 -16.76 -11.17
CA ASP A 91 14.98 -17.60 -12.38
C ASP A 91 14.65 -16.78 -13.64
N ALA A 92 13.83 -15.74 -13.50
CA ALA A 92 13.56 -14.80 -14.58
C ALA A 92 14.78 -13.92 -14.96
N GLY A 93 15.85 -13.91 -14.16
CA GLY A 93 17.02 -13.06 -14.35
C GLY A 93 16.73 -11.58 -14.10
N LEU A 94 15.85 -11.28 -13.15
CA LEU A 94 15.46 -9.90 -12.82
C LEU A 94 16.33 -9.27 -11.73
N VAL A 95 17.14 -10.05 -11.02
CA VAL A 95 17.92 -9.55 -9.89
C VAL A 95 19.15 -8.77 -10.37
N LEU A 96 19.27 -7.54 -9.87
CA LEU A 96 20.40 -6.64 -10.12
C LEU A 96 21.37 -6.63 -8.94
N GLU A 97 22.59 -6.19 -9.23
CA GLU A 97 23.56 -5.83 -8.19
C GLU A 97 23.13 -4.57 -7.44
N GLY A 98 23.43 -4.55 -6.14
CA GLY A 98 23.01 -3.53 -5.19
C GLY A 98 22.40 -4.13 -3.94
N GLY A 99 21.66 -3.31 -3.19
CA GLY A 99 20.89 -3.74 -2.03
C GLY A 99 20.19 -2.60 -1.31
N ASP A 100 19.16 -2.93 -0.55
CA ASP A 100 18.35 -1.99 0.25
C ASP A 100 18.85 -1.82 1.69
N GLY A 101 19.90 -2.54 2.08
CA GLY A 101 20.41 -2.59 3.45
C GLY A 101 19.76 -3.65 4.35
N TRP A 102 18.72 -4.35 3.87
CA TRP A 102 17.96 -5.39 4.59
C TRP A 102 18.17 -6.79 4.03
N GLY A 103 19.17 -6.96 3.16
CA GLY A 103 19.50 -8.24 2.51
C GLY A 103 18.72 -8.50 1.21
N ASN A 104 17.88 -7.55 0.78
CA ASN A 104 17.16 -7.65 -0.48
C ASN A 104 17.98 -7.07 -1.64
N LYS A 105 17.71 -7.56 -2.86
CA LYS A 105 18.38 -7.13 -4.09
C LYS A 105 17.43 -6.36 -5.00
N PRO A 106 17.88 -5.28 -5.65
CA PRO A 106 17.06 -4.51 -6.60
C PRO A 106 16.62 -5.38 -7.77
N LEU A 107 15.41 -5.13 -8.27
CA LEU A 107 14.86 -5.79 -9.46
C LEU A 107 15.05 -4.91 -10.70
N ASN A 108 15.21 -5.54 -11.86
CA ASN A 108 15.30 -4.86 -13.14
C ASN A 108 13.91 -4.39 -13.60
N ILE A 109 13.46 -3.27 -13.04
CA ILE A 109 12.15 -2.67 -13.32
C ILE A 109 11.94 -2.23 -14.77
N LYS A 110 13.03 -2.11 -15.54
CA LYS A 110 12.98 -1.82 -16.99
C LYS A 110 12.47 -3.02 -17.80
N ASN A 111 12.62 -4.24 -17.28
CA ASN A 111 12.19 -5.46 -17.96
C ASN A 111 10.71 -5.78 -17.64
N LYS A 112 9.80 -4.90 -18.07
CA LYS A 112 8.35 -5.05 -17.87
C LYS A 112 7.84 -6.42 -18.32
N LYS A 113 8.31 -6.94 -19.47
CA LYS A 113 7.90 -8.23 -20.03
C LYS A 113 8.07 -9.39 -19.04
N LYS A 114 9.16 -9.40 -18.27
CA LYS A 114 9.43 -10.44 -17.27
C LYS A 114 8.90 -10.11 -15.88
N LEU A 115 8.95 -8.83 -15.47
CA LEU A 115 8.58 -8.43 -14.12
C LEU A 115 7.06 -8.30 -13.93
N GLN A 116 6.34 -7.74 -14.90
CA GLN A 116 4.90 -7.47 -14.78
C GLN A 116 4.09 -8.73 -14.49
N PRO A 117 4.30 -9.89 -15.15
CA PRO A 117 3.54 -11.11 -14.82
C PRO A 117 3.72 -11.56 -13.37
N LEU A 118 4.94 -11.43 -12.81
CA LEU A 118 5.23 -11.84 -11.43
C LEU A 118 4.57 -10.92 -10.40
N LEU A 119 4.58 -9.60 -10.64
CA LEU A 119 3.88 -8.65 -9.76
C LEU A 119 2.36 -8.76 -9.93
N ARG A 120 1.87 -9.04 -11.14
CA ARG A 120 0.47 -9.31 -11.42
C ARG A 120 -0.06 -10.50 -10.63
N ASP A 121 0.72 -11.57 -10.48
CA ASP A 121 0.36 -12.70 -9.61
C ASP A 121 0.20 -12.26 -8.14
N ARG A 122 1.00 -11.29 -7.66
CA ARG A 122 0.83 -10.73 -6.30
C ARG A 122 -0.45 -9.89 -6.19
N PHE A 123 -0.78 -9.08 -7.20
CA PHE A 123 -2.05 -8.34 -7.25
C PHE A 123 -3.26 -9.27 -7.25
N ARG A 124 -3.22 -10.34 -8.06
CA ARG A 124 -4.27 -11.37 -8.10
C ARG A 124 -4.46 -12.03 -6.74
N ARG A 125 -3.37 -12.41 -6.07
CA ARG A 125 -3.45 -12.97 -4.70
C ARG A 125 -4.09 -11.97 -3.73
N ALA A 126 -3.69 -10.70 -3.77
CA ALA A 126 -4.25 -9.67 -2.91
C ALA A 126 -5.77 -9.50 -3.15
N TYR A 127 -6.20 -9.42 -4.41
CA TYR A 127 -7.61 -9.36 -4.77
C TYR A 127 -8.38 -10.61 -4.31
N GLN A 128 -7.84 -11.81 -4.58
CA GLN A 128 -8.43 -13.08 -4.16
C GLN A 128 -8.56 -13.22 -2.63
N TYR A 129 -7.64 -12.63 -1.87
CA TYR A 129 -7.69 -12.61 -0.40
C TYR A 129 -8.56 -11.50 0.16
N GLY A 130 -9.17 -10.67 -0.71
CA GLY A 130 -10.10 -9.61 -0.34
C GLY A 130 -9.42 -8.31 0.10
N CYS A 131 -8.14 -8.11 -0.16
CA CYS A 131 -7.49 -6.84 0.15
C CYS A 131 -8.20 -5.69 -0.57
N ASP A 132 -8.51 -4.60 0.15
CA ASP A 132 -9.13 -3.41 -0.46
C ASP A 132 -8.14 -2.64 -1.33
N ALA A 133 -6.86 -2.68 -0.96
CA ALA A 133 -5.75 -2.13 -1.73
C ALA A 133 -4.45 -2.88 -1.51
N VAL A 134 -3.45 -2.53 -2.30
CA VAL A 134 -2.05 -2.91 -2.09
C VAL A 134 -1.17 -1.69 -1.86
N LYS A 135 -0.12 -1.88 -1.05
CA LYS A 135 1.00 -0.95 -0.94
C LYS A 135 2.24 -1.66 -1.42
N VAL A 136 2.71 -1.27 -2.59
CA VAL A 136 3.92 -1.83 -3.20
C VAL A 136 5.12 -0.98 -2.81
N ASP A 137 6.11 -1.59 -2.18
CA ASP A 137 7.26 -0.87 -1.63
C ASP A 137 8.50 -0.96 -2.51
N CYS A 138 9.51 -0.16 -2.14
CA CYS A 138 10.77 -0.03 -2.83
C CYS A 138 10.60 0.41 -4.28
N ILE A 139 9.58 1.25 -4.57
CA ILE A 139 9.36 1.83 -5.90
C ILE A 139 10.55 2.69 -6.32
N ASP A 140 11.21 3.33 -5.36
CA ASP A 140 12.41 4.17 -5.48
C ASP A 140 13.70 3.36 -5.72
N VAL A 141 13.66 2.39 -6.64
CA VAL A 141 14.76 1.42 -6.92
C VAL A 141 16.10 2.10 -7.23
N TYR A 142 16.09 3.33 -7.75
CA TYR A 142 17.30 4.13 -8.00
C TYR A 142 18.12 4.38 -6.72
N ASN A 143 17.54 4.25 -5.53
CA ASN A 143 18.25 4.33 -4.25
C ASN A 143 19.09 3.09 -3.94
N TYR A 144 18.82 1.96 -4.61
CA TYR A 144 19.42 0.65 -4.29
C TYR A 144 20.39 0.16 -5.38
N THR A 145 20.40 0.81 -6.56
CA THR A 145 21.29 0.48 -7.67
C THR A 145 21.52 1.67 -8.60
N LYS A 146 22.71 1.75 -9.21
CA LYS A 146 23.06 2.76 -10.21
C LYS A 146 22.52 2.44 -11.62
N LYS A 147 21.95 1.24 -11.83
CA LYS A 147 21.46 0.77 -13.14
C LYS A 147 20.05 1.30 -13.50
N ILE A 148 19.40 1.97 -12.56
CA ILE A 148 18.02 2.46 -12.64
C ILE A 148 18.01 3.96 -12.37
N SER A 149 17.38 4.71 -13.27
CA SER A 149 17.18 6.16 -13.15
C SER A 149 15.83 6.51 -12.51
N ARG A 150 15.61 7.79 -12.24
CA ARG A 150 14.29 8.29 -11.79
C ARG A 150 13.22 8.16 -12.88
N ASP A 151 13.59 8.31 -14.14
CA ASP A 151 12.66 8.17 -15.26
C ASP A 151 12.22 6.71 -15.44
N ASP A 152 13.15 5.77 -15.24
CA ASP A 152 12.82 4.34 -15.19
C ASP A 152 11.82 4.04 -14.06
N VAL A 153 12.00 4.65 -12.89
CA VAL A 153 11.05 4.53 -11.76
C VAL A 153 9.69 5.16 -12.08
N PHE A 154 9.66 6.29 -12.79
CA PHE A 154 8.38 6.88 -13.22
C PHE A 154 7.62 5.94 -14.15
N VAL A 155 8.29 5.39 -15.16
CA VAL A 155 7.69 4.41 -16.09
C VAL A 155 7.23 3.17 -15.32
N PHE A 156 8.05 2.66 -14.40
CA PHE A 156 7.74 1.54 -13.52
C PHE A 156 6.49 1.78 -12.69
N ALA A 157 6.46 2.87 -11.91
CA ALA A 157 5.36 3.19 -11.03
C ALA A 157 4.04 3.36 -11.79
N LYS A 158 4.08 3.96 -12.98
CA LYS A 158 2.91 4.10 -13.83
C LYS A 158 2.34 2.74 -14.24
N TRP A 159 3.14 1.88 -14.87
CA TRP A 159 2.60 0.58 -15.32
C TRP A 159 2.27 -0.34 -14.14
N LEU A 160 2.93 -0.18 -13.00
CA LEU A 160 2.62 -0.90 -11.78
C LEU A 160 1.19 -0.60 -11.30
N ALA A 161 0.81 0.68 -11.29
CA ALA A 161 -0.54 1.10 -10.94
C ALA A 161 -1.58 0.64 -11.98
N GLU A 162 -1.28 0.80 -13.27
CA GLU A 162 -2.15 0.28 -14.35
C GLU A 162 -2.39 -1.22 -14.19
N THR A 163 -1.35 -1.99 -13.84
CA THR A 163 -1.47 -3.44 -13.65
C THR A 163 -2.31 -3.80 -12.41
N ALA A 164 -2.24 -3.02 -11.35
CA ALA A 164 -3.10 -3.21 -10.18
C ALA A 164 -4.58 -2.98 -10.55
N HIS A 165 -4.87 -1.90 -11.28
CA HIS A 165 -6.22 -1.59 -11.71
C HIS A 165 -6.79 -2.62 -12.70
N GLU A 166 -5.96 -3.15 -13.62
CA GLU A 166 -6.34 -4.28 -14.50
C GLU A 166 -6.78 -5.52 -13.72
N GLU A 167 -6.22 -5.74 -12.52
CA GLU A 167 -6.57 -6.83 -11.62
C GLU A 167 -7.63 -6.41 -10.56
N ASN A 168 -8.31 -5.27 -10.78
CA ASN A 168 -9.38 -4.72 -9.94
C ASN A 168 -8.97 -4.42 -8.49
N ILE A 169 -7.72 -4.01 -8.26
CA ILE A 169 -7.25 -3.66 -6.91
C ILE A 169 -6.68 -2.23 -6.86
N SER A 170 -7.04 -1.51 -5.81
CA SER A 170 -6.52 -0.17 -5.51
C SER A 170 -5.04 -0.22 -5.13
N ILE A 171 -4.28 0.83 -5.42
CA ILE A 171 -2.84 0.90 -5.15
C ILE A 171 -2.42 2.23 -4.52
N GLY A 172 -1.59 2.13 -3.47
CA GLY A 172 -0.95 3.28 -2.82
C GLY A 172 0.44 3.57 -3.37
N LEU A 173 0.73 4.85 -3.67
CA LEU A 173 2.07 5.30 -4.02
C LEU A 173 2.95 5.31 -2.77
N LYS A 174 4.03 4.52 -2.77
CA LYS A 174 5.00 4.51 -1.68
C LYS A 174 6.17 5.47 -1.98
N ASN A 175 6.34 6.49 -1.14
CA ASN A 175 7.42 7.48 -1.21
C ASN A 175 7.56 8.19 -2.59
N VAL A 176 8.78 8.28 -3.15
CA VAL A 176 9.15 8.95 -4.41
C VAL A 176 8.71 10.42 -4.55
N ALA A 177 8.88 11.19 -3.47
CA ALA A 177 8.39 12.58 -3.34
C ALA A 177 8.59 13.47 -4.58
N THR A 178 9.79 13.54 -5.15
CA THR A 178 10.06 14.50 -6.25
C THR A 178 9.33 14.18 -7.56
N ILE A 179 8.71 13.01 -7.68
CA ILE A 179 7.90 12.61 -8.84
C ILE A 179 6.45 12.27 -8.45
N SER A 180 6.07 12.41 -7.17
CA SER A 180 4.75 11.99 -6.68
C SER A 180 3.60 12.77 -7.30
N GLU A 181 3.77 14.08 -7.54
CA GLU A 181 2.74 14.90 -8.18
C GLU A 181 2.40 14.41 -9.60
N LYS A 182 3.42 14.03 -10.39
CA LYS A 182 3.22 13.48 -11.73
C LYS A 182 2.61 12.08 -11.72
N LEU A 183 2.85 11.32 -10.64
CA LEU A 183 2.30 9.97 -10.46
C LEU A 183 0.89 9.98 -9.83
N GLN A 184 0.51 11.06 -9.15
CA GLN A 184 -0.77 11.18 -8.45
C GLN A 184 -1.99 10.75 -9.27
N PRO A 185 -2.11 11.06 -10.58
CA PRO A 185 -3.27 10.62 -11.36
C PRO A 185 -3.44 9.10 -11.44
N TYR A 186 -2.35 8.33 -11.33
CA TYR A 186 -2.35 6.87 -11.52
C TYR A 186 -2.58 6.08 -10.24
N PHE A 187 -2.40 6.69 -9.06
CA PHE A 187 -2.49 6.01 -7.77
C PHE A 187 -3.73 6.46 -6.99
N ASP A 188 -4.25 5.59 -6.13
CA ASP A 188 -5.50 5.84 -5.41
C ASP A 188 -5.28 6.57 -4.08
N PHE A 189 -4.07 6.46 -3.53
CA PHE A 189 -3.60 7.14 -2.31
C PHE A 189 -2.07 7.16 -2.25
N ALA A 190 -1.52 7.76 -1.19
CA ALA A 190 -0.08 7.70 -0.91
C ALA A 190 0.20 7.13 0.49
N VAL A 191 1.32 6.41 0.61
CA VAL A 191 1.91 5.96 1.87
C VAL A 191 3.34 6.49 1.93
N VAL A 192 3.65 7.26 2.96
CA VAL A 192 4.91 8.03 3.01
C VAL A 192 5.59 7.85 4.35
N GLU A 193 6.89 7.59 4.30
CA GLU A 193 7.71 7.45 5.49
C GLU A 193 8.54 8.71 5.71
N SER A 194 8.39 9.28 6.91
CA SER A 194 9.26 10.32 7.45
C SER A 194 9.40 11.59 6.59
N CYS A 195 8.32 12.06 5.97
CA CYS A 195 8.38 13.25 5.10
C CYS A 195 8.89 14.50 5.85
N ALA A 196 8.59 14.66 7.14
CA ALA A 196 9.05 15.82 7.92
C ALA A 196 10.56 15.79 8.24
N LYS A 197 11.30 14.74 7.86
CA LYS A 197 12.77 14.66 8.04
C LYS A 197 13.51 15.72 7.24
N SER A 198 12.92 16.23 6.16
CA SER A 198 13.51 17.30 5.37
C SER A 198 12.46 18.34 5.03
N PRO A 199 12.80 19.64 5.08
CA PRO A 199 11.84 20.71 4.80
C PRO A 199 11.14 20.52 3.46
N ASN A 200 9.84 20.74 3.45
CA ASN A 200 8.98 20.74 2.27
C ASN A 200 8.81 19.37 1.56
N VAL A 201 9.38 18.28 2.08
CA VAL A 201 9.17 16.95 1.46
C VAL A 201 7.72 16.49 1.59
N CYS A 202 7.03 16.87 2.68
CA CYS A 202 5.62 16.59 2.85
C CYS A 202 4.74 17.32 1.80
N ASP A 203 5.18 18.45 1.25
CA ASP A 203 4.39 19.24 0.30
C ASP A 203 4.16 18.54 -1.04
N TYR A 204 5.08 17.67 -1.46
CA TYR A 204 4.96 16.88 -2.70
C TYR A 204 3.73 15.97 -2.73
N TYR A 205 3.14 15.65 -1.57
CA TYR A 205 1.97 14.78 -1.47
C TYR A 205 0.65 15.55 -1.34
N LYS A 206 0.65 16.89 -1.24
CA LYS A 206 -0.59 17.69 -1.23
C LYS A 206 -1.42 17.50 -2.49
N ALA A 207 -0.78 17.18 -3.61
CA ALA A 207 -1.49 16.86 -4.86
C ALA A 207 -2.50 15.71 -4.68
N PHE A 208 -2.23 14.76 -3.79
CA PHE A 208 -3.17 13.67 -3.48
C PHE A 208 -4.38 14.20 -2.72
N THR A 209 -4.18 14.92 -1.61
CA THR A 209 -5.30 15.43 -0.80
C THR A 209 -6.11 16.51 -1.51
N ASN A 210 -5.47 17.35 -2.33
CA ASN A 210 -6.14 18.31 -3.22
C ASN A 210 -7.05 17.62 -4.26
N ASN A 211 -6.77 16.37 -4.61
CA ASN A 211 -7.60 15.54 -5.49
C ASN A 211 -8.43 14.51 -4.70
N ASN A 212 -8.69 14.78 -3.42
CA ASN A 212 -9.53 13.96 -2.54
C ASN A 212 -9.03 12.51 -2.36
N LYS A 213 -7.71 12.30 -2.41
CA LYS A 213 -7.05 11.01 -2.16
C LYS A 213 -6.36 11.02 -0.80
N ALA A 214 -6.47 9.93 -0.05
CA ALA A 214 -5.82 9.79 1.24
C ALA A 214 -4.29 9.85 1.12
N VAL A 215 -3.65 10.35 2.17
CA VAL A 215 -2.19 10.32 2.34
C VAL A 215 -1.91 9.84 3.77
N PHE A 216 -1.29 8.69 3.86
CA PHE A 216 -0.88 8.06 5.12
C PHE A 216 0.59 8.34 5.37
N ILE A 217 0.91 9.06 6.45
CA ILE A 217 2.28 9.42 6.81
C ILE A 217 2.67 8.70 8.10
N VAL A 218 3.83 8.04 8.11
CA VAL A 218 4.42 7.47 9.35
C VAL A 218 5.75 8.12 9.70
N HIS A 219 5.94 8.39 10.99
CA HIS A 219 7.22 8.73 11.60
C HIS A 219 7.60 7.71 12.68
N TYR A 220 8.86 7.71 13.11
CA TYR A 220 9.42 6.64 13.95
C TYR A 220 10.07 7.17 15.23
N GLY A 221 9.63 6.65 16.37
CA GLY A 221 10.13 7.02 17.69
C GLY A 221 11.62 6.73 17.91
N ASP A 222 12.06 5.55 17.49
CA ASP A 222 13.48 5.15 17.52
C ASP A 222 14.39 5.95 16.56
N LEU A 223 13.82 6.83 15.73
CA LEU A 223 14.55 7.84 14.95
C LEU A 223 14.44 9.26 15.52
N GLY A 224 14.00 9.40 16.77
CA GLY A 224 13.93 10.67 17.49
C GLY A 224 12.66 11.49 17.24
N TRP A 225 11.65 10.93 16.57
CA TRP A 225 10.35 11.57 16.44
C TRP A 225 9.49 11.36 17.69
N GLY A 226 8.73 12.38 18.07
CA GLY A 226 7.83 12.30 19.22
C GLY A 226 6.68 13.29 19.08
N LEU A 227 5.67 13.10 19.93
CA LEU A 227 4.47 13.97 19.98
C LEU A 227 4.59 15.07 21.03
N SER A 228 5.82 15.45 21.38
CA SER A 228 6.15 16.57 22.26
C SER A 228 7.46 17.23 21.81
N GLY A 229 7.77 18.39 22.39
CA GLY A 229 9.06 19.08 22.15
C GLY A 229 9.25 19.61 20.73
N SER A 230 10.51 19.69 20.29
CA SER A 230 10.91 20.27 19.00
C SER A 230 10.50 19.41 17.81
N SER A 231 10.61 18.08 17.90
CA SER A 231 10.21 17.18 16.82
C SER A 231 8.71 17.30 16.51
N PHE A 232 7.85 17.42 17.53
CA PHE A 232 6.42 17.64 17.31
C PHE A 232 6.11 19.02 16.69
N LYS A 233 6.87 20.07 17.03
CA LYS A 233 6.76 21.37 16.34
C LYS A 233 7.07 21.22 14.85
N THR A 234 8.09 20.44 14.49
CA THR A 234 8.42 20.13 13.10
C THR A 234 7.32 19.33 12.42
N LEU A 235 6.79 18.27 13.05
CA LEU A 235 5.67 17.49 12.51
C LEU A 235 4.47 18.39 12.19
N LYS A 236 4.03 19.20 13.16
CA LYS A 236 2.92 20.15 12.95
C LYS A 236 3.17 21.14 11.82
N LYS A 237 4.40 21.66 11.70
CA LYS A 237 4.77 22.58 10.61
C LYS A 237 4.69 21.90 9.24
N GLU A 238 5.30 20.73 9.12
CA GLU A 238 5.46 20.05 7.82
C GLU A 238 4.20 19.29 7.38
N GLN A 239 3.33 18.87 8.32
CA GLN A 239 2.15 18.03 8.02
C GLN A 239 0.81 18.74 8.26
N GLY A 240 0.77 19.70 9.19
CA GLY A 240 -0.47 20.36 9.60
C GLY A 240 -1.20 21.01 8.43
N ASN A 241 -2.54 20.98 8.50
CA ASN A 241 -3.45 21.58 7.51
C ASN A 241 -3.33 21.02 6.08
N ARG A 242 -2.82 19.78 5.91
CA ARG A 242 -2.68 19.14 4.58
C ARG A 242 -3.66 18.00 4.32
N GLY A 243 -4.49 17.64 5.31
CA GLY A 243 -5.45 16.52 5.21
C GLY A 243 -4.78 15.14 5.25
N PHE A 244 -3.56 15.05 5.79
CA PHE A 244 -2.84 13.79 5.93
C PHE A 244 -3.30 13.03 7.16
N THR A 245 -3.41 11.71 7.06
CA THR A 245 -3.51 10.83 8.23
C THR A 245 -2.08 10.57 8.71
N CYS A 246 -1.71 11.12 9.87
CA CYS A 246 -0.35 11.03 10.40
C CYS A 246 -0.28 10.08 11.60
N VAL A 247 0.72 9.21 11.61
CA VAL A 247 0.93 8.23 12.68
C VAL A 247 2.38 8.18 13.14
N LEU A 248 2.58 7.86 14.42
CA LEU A 248 3.89 7.63 15.02
C LEU A 248 3.98 6.16 15.38
N SER A 249 4.86 5.43 14.68
CA SER A 249 5.27 4.11 15.11
C SER A 249 6.35 4.23 16.17
N ALA A 250 6.34 3.38 17.18
CA ALA A 250 7.40 3.34 18.19
C ALA A 250 8.76 3.02 17.56
N LYS A 251 8.78 2.14 16.54
CA LYS A 251 10.01 1.64 15.90
C LYS A 251 9.89 1.49 14.38
N GLN A 252 11.02 1.55 13.68
CA GLN A 252 11.08 1.31 12.23
C GLN A 252 10.66 -0.09 11.81
N ASN A 253 10.72 -1.06 12.71
CA ASN A 253 10.31 -2.44 12.42
C ASN A 253 8.78 -2.64 12.40
N LEU A 254 7.98 -1.61 12.70
CA LEU A 254 6.52 -1.61 12.56
C LEU A 254 5.83 -2.78 13.28
N ASN A 255 6.33 -3.12 14.48
CA ASN A 255 5.88 -4.30 15.22
C ASN A 255 4.84 -4.03 16.33
N THR A 256 4.39 -2.78 16.46
CA THR A 256 3.41 -2.31 17.46
C THR A 256 2.44 -1.32 16.82
N HIS A 257 1.28 -1.13 17.44
CA HIS A 257 0.27 -0.16 17.01
C HIS A 257 0.85 1.25 16.89
N SER A 258 0.38 1.97 15.87
CA SER A 258 0.81 3.35 15.64
C SER A 258 -0.10 4.32 16.41
N ILE A 259 0.50 5.38 16.96
CA ILE A 259 -0.27 6.46 17.58
C ILE A 259 -0.69 7.41 16.47
N ASN A 260 -1.99 7.50 16.21
CA ASN A 260 -2.55 8.48 15.27
C ASN A 260 -2.54 9.86 15.92
N TYR A 261 -2.08 10.88 15.19
CA TYR A 261 -2.09 12.27 15.63
C TYR A 261 -2.52 13.17 14.48
N ASN A 262 -3.43 14.08 14.78
CA ASN A 262 -3.90 15.11 13.85
C ASN A 262 -3.06 16.38 13.99
#